data_AF-A0A537MY29-F1
#
_entry.id   AF-A0A537MY29-F1
#
_cell.length_a   1.000
_cell.length_b   1.000
_cell.length_c   1.000
_cell.angle_alpha   90.00
_cell.angle_beta   90.00
_cell.angle_gamma   90.00
#
_symmetry.space_group_name_H-M   'P 1'
#
loop_
_entity.id
_entity.type
_entity.pdbx_description
1 polymer ?
#
loop_
_entity_poly.entity_id
_entity_poly.type
_entity_poly.pdbx_seq_one_letter_code
_entity_poly.pdbx_strand_id
1 'polypeptide(L)'
;MNEHQHRQAIPTTAIMAAPAPSITTRLAYGLRQLPRFAWYMGHGVIMRELSKQARRDAGERPGANHPDRSVPGRWQLYGEMAALFRQDLANVEAGIYPLPDDHDGAWPLLLDRSRLFFRDLPAVHRRRESGNYREILNKTTRGKRPDYYLQNFHFQSGGWMTPGSAQRYDVQVEVLFRGTANAIRRQALVPL
;
A
#
# COMPACT_ATOMS: atom_id res chain seq x y z
N MET A 1 31.76 -6.95 -57.30
CA MET A 1 32.48 -6.70 -56.04
C MET A 1 31.91 -5.41 -55.44
N ASN A 2 31.50 -5.47 -54.17
CA ASN A 2 31.12 -4.38 -53.25
C ASN A 2 29.65 -3.90 -53.25
N GLU A 3 28.82 -4.62 -52.47
CA GLU A 3 27.66 -4.04 -51.78
C GLU A 3 28.12 -3.31 -50.50
N HIS A 4 27.82 -2.02 -50.38
CA HIS A 4 28.06 -1.25 -49.16
C HIS A 4 26.94 -1.50 -48.14
N GLN A 5 27.24 -2.29 -47.11
CA GLN A 5 26.42 -2.41 -45.90
C GLN A 5 26.49 -1.10 -45.10
N HIS A 6 25.40 -0.32 -45.12
CA HIS A 6 25.21 0.80 -44.20
C HIS A 6 24.65 0.26 -42.86
N ARG A 7 25.52 -0.19 -41.96
CA ARG A 7 25.14 -0.39 -40.56
C ARG A 7 24.98 0.99 -39.91
N GLN A 8 23.74 1.40 -39.65
CA GLN A 8 23.47 2.52 -38.77
C GLN A 8 23.88 2.12 -37.35
N ALA A 9 24.84 2.85 -36.78
CA ALA A 9 25.22 2.70 -35.39
C ALA A 9 24.05 3.19 -34.52
N ILE A 10 23.54 2.30 -33.66
CA ILE A 10 22.61 2.67 -32.59
C ILE A 10 23.35 3.63 -31.66
N PRO A 11 22.85 4.84 -31.38
CA PRO A 11 23.51 5.74 -30.46
C PRO A 11 23.52 5.09 -29.07
N THR A 12 24.72 4.85 -28.54
CA THR A 12 24.91 4.51 -27.14
C THR A 12 24.36 5.67 -26.31
N THR A 13 23.20 5.48 -25.69
CA THR A 13 22.68 6.37 -24.66
C THR A 13 23.79 6.55 -23.64
N ALA A 14 24.36 7.75 -23.58
CA ALA A 14 25.30 8.11 -22.55
C ALA A 14 24.60 7.90 -21.21
N ILE A 15 25.07 6.91 -20.44
CA ILE A 15 24.74 6.78 -19.03
C ILE A 15 25.30 8.05 -18.39
N MET A 16 24.45 9.06 -18.22
CA MET A 16 24.80 10.24 -17.46
C MET A 16 25.25 9.75 -16.08
N ALA A 17 26.49 10.06 -15.70
CA ALA A 17 27.00 9.71 -14.38
C ALA A 17 25.99 10.21 -13.34
N ALA A 18 25.49 9.28 -12.51
CA ALA A 18 24.56 9.63 -11.45
C ALA A 18 25.18 10.74 -10.59
N PRO A 19 24.44 11.82 -10.26
CA PRO A 19 24.97 12.87 -9.42
C PRO A 19 25.39 12.27 -8.08
N ALA A 20 26.52 12.72 -7.53
CA ALA A 20 26.99 12.26 -6.22
C ALA A 20 25.86 12.39 -5.17
N PRO A 21 25.73 11.42 -4.25
CA PRO A 21 24.64 11.41 -3.28
C PRO A 21 24.62 12.73 -2.50
N SER A 22 23.58 13.53 -2.71
CA SER A 22 23.49 14.87 -2.14
C SER A 22 22.70 14.84 -0.84
N ILE A 23 23.18 15.57 0.18
CA ILE A 23 22.46 15.77 1.45
C ILE A 23 21.02 16.26 1.19
N THR A 24 20.84 17.11 0.17
CA THR A 24 19.54 17.58 -0.29
C THR A 24 18.63 16.43 -0.72
N THR A 25 19.14 15.46 -1.47
CA THR A 25 18.37 14.28 -1.92
C THR A 25 17.90 13.46 -0.73
N ARG A 26 18.79 13.18 0.22
CA ARG A 26 18.48 12.42 1.43
C ARG A 26 17.43 13.13 2.29
N LEU A 27 17.58 14.44 2.48
CA LEU A 27 16.62 15.25 3.22
C LEU A 27 15.25 15.26 2.52
N ALA A 28 15.23 15.51 1.20
CA ALA A 28 14.02 15.53 0.41
C ALA A 28 13.32 14.16 0.35
N TYR A 29 14.09 13.07 0.39
CA TYR A 29 13.56 11.71 0.50
C TYR A 29 12.91 11.49 1.87
N GLY A 30 13.61 11.82 2.95
CA GLY A 30 13.10 11.69 4.32
C GLY A 30 11.82 12.51 4.55
N LEU A 31 11.76 13.74 4.03
CA LEU A 31 10.57 14.61 4.11
C LEU A 31 9.36 14.05 3.37
N ARG A 32 9.54 13.14 2.40
CA ARG A 32 8.44 12.51 1.68
C ARG A 32 7.99 11.20 2.32
N GLN A 33 8.92 10.39 2.83
CA GLN A 33 8.58 9.05 3.35
C GLN A 33 8.19 9.05 4.84
N LEU A 34 8.87 9.83 5.69
CA LEU A 34 8.64 9.78 7.14
C LEU A 34 7.23 10.24 7.55
N PRO A 35 6.65 11.31 6.98
CA PRO A 35 5.27 11.70 7.31
C PRO A 35 4.25 10.62 6.96
N ARG A 36 4.41 9.95 5.80
CA ARG A 36 3.56 8.84 5.37
C ARG A 36 3.62 7.69 6.37
N PHE A 37 4.83 7.27 6.74
CA PHE A 37 5.05 6.23 7.73
C PHE A 37 4.35 6.55 9.06
N ALA A 38 4.54 7.75 9.58
CA ALA A 38 3.90 8.19 10.82
C ALA A 38 2.36 8.21 10.71
N TRP A 39 1.83 8.73 9.60
CA TRP A 39 0.40 8.82 9.33
C TRP A 39 -0.27 7.46 9.35
N TYR A 40 0.23 6.51 8.55
CA TYR A 40 -0.38 5.18 8.42
C TYR A 40 -0.08 4.27 9.61
N MET A 41 1.04 4.45 10.30
CA MET A 41 1.26 3.81 11.59
C MET A 41 0.22 4.27 12.62
N GLY A 42 -0.07 5.57 12.69
CA GLY A 42 -1.09 6.13 13.56
C GLY A 42 -2.46 5.49 13.29
N HIS A 43 -2.84 5.36 12.03
CA HIS A 43 -4.06 4.65 11.62
C HIS A 43 -4.10 3.21 12.15
N GLY A 44 -2.99 2.47 12.00
CA GLY A 44 -2.89 1.10 12.49
C GLY A 44 -3.02 1.00 14.01
N VAL A 45 -2.47 1.96 14.76
CA VAL A 45 -2.62 2.03 16.22
C VAL A 45 -4.08 2.28 16.61
N ILE A 46 -4.74 3.25 15.98
CA ILE A 46 -6.15 3.58 16.23
C ILE A 46 -7.05 2.40 15.86
N MET A 47 -6.89 1.82 14.67
CA MET A 47 -7.64 0.65 14.22
C MET A 47 -7.51 -0.52 15.21
N ARG A 48 -6.30 -0.78 15.72
CA ARG A 48 -6.07 -1.83 16.72
C ARG A 48 -6.83 -1.54 18.01
N GLU A 49 -6.84 -0.30 18.47
CA GLU A 49 -7.55 0.07 19.70
C GLU A 49 -9.06 -0.02 19.54
N LEU A 50 -9.62 0.47 18.43
CA LEU A 50 -11.03 0.31 18.08
C LEU A 50 -11.43 -1.17 17.99
N SER A 51 -10.58 -2.02 17.41
CA SER A 51 -10.84 -3.46 17.35
C SER A 51 -10.83 -4.11 18.74
N LYS A 52 -9.91 -3.72 19.63
CA LYS A 52 -9.92 -4.21 21.02
C LYS A 52 -11.17 -3.78 21.76
N GLN A 53 -11.61 -2.53 21.58
CA GLN A 53 -12.82 -2.02 22.21
C GLN A 53 -14.05 -2.79 21.72
N ALA A 54 -14.21 -2.96 20.40
CA ALA A 54 -15.34 -3.72 19.83
C ALA A 54 -15.41 -5.15 20.37
N ARG A 55 -14.26 -5.83 20.53
CA ARG A 55 -14.20 -7.18 21.13
C ARG A 55 -14.63 -7.19 22.60
N ARG A 56 -14.19 -6.19 23.38
CA ARG A 56 -14.60 -6.05 24.79
C ARG A 56 -16.11 -5.84 24.89
N ASP A 57 -16.67 -4.98 24.06
CA ASP A 57 -18.10 -4.67 24.05
C ASP A 57 -18.95 -5.90 23.62
N ALA A 58 -18.40 -6.73 22.73
CA ALA A 58 -19.02 -8.00 22.32
C ALA A 58 -18.86 -9.15 23.33
N GLY A 59 -18.14 -8.93 24.45
CA GLY A 59 -17.80 -9.98 25.41
C GLY A 59 -16.86 -11.06 24.86
N GLU A 60 -16.21 -10.80 23.72
CA GLU A 60 -15.30 -11.73 23.07
C GLU A 60 -13.94 -11.74 23.79
N ARG A 61 -13.46 -12.94 24.10
CA ARG A 61 -12.07 -13.13 24.52
C ARG A 61 -11.17 -13.06 23.27
N PRO A 62 -9.92 -12.57 23.39
CA PRO A 62 -8.98 -12.58 22.28
C PRO A 62 -8.90 -14.00 21.70
N GLY A 63 -9.35 -14.17 20.46
CA GLY A 63 -9.21 -15.43 19.76
C GLY A 63 -7.72 -15.76 19.65
N ALA A 64 -7.33 -16.93 20.17
CA ALA A 64 -5.97 -17.45 20.09
C ALA A 64 -5.67 -17.96 18.67
N ASN A 65 -5.84 -17.11 17.66
CA ASN A 65 -5.29 -17.37 16.33
C ASN A 65 -3.79 -17.10 16.42
N HIS A 66 -3.08 -18.01 17.07
CA HIS A 66 -1.64 -18.06 16.97
C HIS A 66 -1.31 -18.58 15.57
N PRO A 67 -0.54 -17.83 14.78
CA PRO A 67 -0.05 -18.36 13.52
C PRO A 67 0.76 -19.63 13.83
N ASP A 68 0.54 -20.71 13.06
CA ASP A 68 1.29 -21.97 13.19
C ASP A 68 2.81 -21.79 13.00
N ARG A 69 3.22 -20.63 12.46
CA ARG A 69 4.60 -20.24 12.22
C ARG A 69 4.97 -19.02 13.05
N SER A 70 6.24 -18.98 13.44
CA SER A 70 6.84 -17.80 14.04
C SER A 70 6.66 -16.59 13.11
N VAL A 71 6.06 -15.52 13.65
CA VAL A 71 5.95 -14.24 12.96
C VAL A 71 7.10 -13.33 13.39
N PRO A 72 7.69 -12.54 12.47
CA PRO A 72 8.73 -11.59 12.82
C PRO A 72 8.31 -10.67 13.97
N GLY A 73 9.22 -10.45 14.91
CA GLY A 73 9.00 -9.49 15.98
C GLY A 73 8.86 -8.06 15.43
N ARG A 74 8.19 -7.18 16.18
CA ARG A 74 7.98 -5.77 15.76
C ARG A 74 9.28 -5.05 15.36
N TRP A 75 10.37 -5.32 16.08
CA TRP A 75 11.66 -4.67 15.84
C TRP A 75 12.34 -5.20 14.59
N GLN A 76 12.18 -6.49 14.29
CA GLN A 76 12.61 -7.05 13.02
C GLN A 76 11.86 -6.39 11.86
N LEU A 77 10.52 -6.26 11.96
CA LEU A 77 9.73 -5.57 10.95
C LEU A 77 10.17 -4.12 10.73
N TYR A 78 10.47 -3.36 11.79
CA TYR A 78 10.99 -2.00 11.65
C TYR A 78 12.40 -1.95 11.05
N GLY A 79 13.25 -2.94 11.36
CA GLY A 79 14.55 -3.10 10.71
C GLY A 79 14.42 -3.34 9.20
N GLU A 80 13.50 -4.22 8.79
CA GLU A 80 13.21 -4.48 7.38
C GLU A 80 12.65 -3.25 6.65
N MET A 81 11.77 -2.47 7.32
CA MET A 81 11.27 -1.20 6.77
C MET A 81 12.39 -0.17 6.60
N ALA A 82 13.31 -0.08 7.55
CA ALA A 82 14.49 0.78 7.43
C ALA A 82 15.44 0.30 6.32
N ALA A 83 15.60 -1.01 6.13
CA ALA A 83 16.36 -1.57 5.03
C ALA A 83 15.72 -1.24 3.67
N LEU A 84 14.39 -1.38 3.56
CA LEU A 84 13.62 -1.00 2.37
C LEU A 84 13.82 0.47 2.00
N PHE A 85 13.66 1.40 2.95
CA PHE A 85 13.87 2.82 2.67
C PHE A 85 15.31 3.16 2.29
N ARG A 86 16.30 2.50 2.90
CA ARG A 86 17.71 2.66 2.50
C ARG A 86 17.95 2.18 1.07
N GLN A 87 17.37 1.04 0.69
CA GLN A 87 17.47 0.51 -0.67
C GLN A 87 16.80 1.43 -1.69
N ASP A 88 15.59 1.91 -1.40
CA ASP A 88 14.87 2.82 -2.27
C ASP A 88 15.60 4.16 -2.43
N LEU A 89 16.17 4.71 -1.34
CA LEU A 89 17.03 5.88 -1.40
C LEU A 89 18.31 5.63 -2.23
N ALA A 90 18.97 4.49 -2.06
CA ALA A 90 20.15 4.15 -2.86
C ALA A 90 19.82 4.07 -4.36
N ASN A 91 18.64 3.53 -4.71
CA ASN A 91 18.17 3.51 -6.08
C ASN A 91 17.86 4.90 -6.63
N VAL A 92 17.36 5.83 -5.79
CA VAL A 92 17.22 7.25 -6.15
C VAL A 92 18.57 7.92 -6.36
N GLU A 93 19.53 7.70 -5.47
CA GLU A 93 20.89 8.26 -5.57
C GLU A 93 21.64 7.70 -6.80
N ALA A 94 21.36 6.46 -7.19
CA ALA A 94 21.89 5.83 -8.40
C ALA A 94 21.17 6.30 -9.69
N GLY A 95 20.15 7.15 -9.60
CA GLY A 95 19.37 7.62 -10.74
C GLY A 95 18.44 6.57 -11.35
N ILE A 96 18.24 5.42 -10.70
CA ILE A 96 17.36 4.34 -11.16
C ILE A 96 15.89 4.75 -10.99
N TYR A 97 15.57 5.43 -9.88
CA TYR A 97 14.25 5.97 -9.64
C TYR A 97 14.30 7.49 -9.47
N PRO A 98 13.25 8.22 -9.92
CA PRO A 98 13.08 9.59 -9.45
C PRO A 98 12.83 9.61 -7.94
N LEU A 99 13.02 10.76 -7.31
CA LEU A 99 12.53 10.99 -5.95
C LEU A 99 11.04 10.57 -5.88
N PRO A 100 10.60 9.93 -4.78
CA PRO A 100 9.22 9.51 -4.64
C PRO A 100 8.27 10.70 -4.91
N ASP A 101 7.36 10.56 -5.86
CA ASP A 101 6.35 11.59 -6.22
C ASP A 101 4.93 11.10 -5.93
N ASP A 102 4.85 9.94 -5.30
CA ASP A 102 3.66 9.35 -4.69
C ASP A 102 3.24 10.17 -3.48
N HIS A 103 2.66 11.34 -3.73
CA HIS A 103 1.85 12.02 -2.74
C HIS A 103 0.52 11.27 -2.73
N ASP A 104 0.00 10.87 -1.56
CA ASP A 104 -1.30 10.18 -1.44
C ASP A 104 -2.52 11.08 -1.78
N GLY A 105 -2.29 12.14 -2.57
CA GLY A 105 -3.16 13.26 -2.82
C GLY A 105 -2.81 14.49 -2.00
N ALA A 106 -3.53 15.57 -2.27
CA ALA A 106 -3.54 16.74 -1.39
C ALA A 106 -4.13 16.39 -0.02
N TRP A 107 -3.80 17.18 1.01
CA TRP A 107 -4.28 16.99 2.38
C TRP A 107 -5.80 16.76 2.52
N PRO A 108 -6.69 17.48 1.81
CA PRO A 108 -8.13 17.21 1.90
C PRO A 108 -8.53 15.81 1.43
N LEU A 109 -7.88 15.32 0.37
CA LEU A 109 -8.15 13.97 -0.15
C LEU A 109 -7.65 12.90 0.83
N LEU A 110 -6.49 13.12 1.44
CA LEU A 110 -5.95 12.25 2.49
C LEU A 110 -6.93 12.11 3.67
N LEU A 111 -7.46 13.24 4.15
CA LEU A 111 -8.43 13.26 5.26
C LEU A 111 -9.74 12.57 4.89
N ASP A 112 -10.28 12.81 3.68
CA ASP A 112 -11.50 12.15 3.23
C ASP A 112 -11.32 10.63 3.12
N ARG A 113 -10.20 10.18 2.54
CA ARG A 113 -9.86 8.75 2.46
C ARG A 113 -9.72 8.12 3.84
N SER A 114 -9.06 8.79 4.79
CA SER A 114 -9.00 8.35 6.20
C SER A 114 -10.39 8.24 6.82
N ARG A 115 -11.27 9.22 6.61
CA ARG A 115 -12.65 9.19 7.09
C ARG A 115 -13.42 8.00 6.51
N LEU A 116 -13.30 7.76 5.19
CA LEU A 116 -13.93 6.62 4.52
C LEU A 116 -13.44 5.29 5.09
N PHE A 117 -12.13 5.15 5.32
CA PHE A 117 -11.52 3.97 5.93
C PHE A 117 -12.10 3.71 7.32
N PHE A 118 -12.04 4.68 8.24
CA PHE A 118 -12.52 4.50 9.61
C PHE A 118 -14.02 4.23 9.69
N ARG A 119 -14.83 4.88 8.84
CA ARG A 119 -16.29 4.67 8.79
C ARG A 119 -16.66 3.24 8.38
N ASP A 120 -15.83 2.57 7.58
CA ASP A 120 -16.12 1.20 7.11
C ASP A 120 -15.72 0.13 8.13
N LEU A 121 -14.84 0.44 9.10
CA LEU A 121 -14.30 -0.54 10.06
C LEU A 121 -15.39 -1.33 10.81
N PRO A 122 -16.49 -0.75 11.32
CA PRO A 122 -17.52 -1.53 12.01
C PRO A 122 -18.22 -2.52 11.08
N ALA A 123 -18.49 -2.14 9.82
CA ALA A 123 -19.10 -3.03 8.84
C ALA A 123 -18.15 -4.15 8.43
N VAL A 124 -16.87 -3.82 8.20
CA VAL A 124 -15.80 -4.79 7.93
C VAL A 124 -15.70 -5.80 9.07
N HIS A 125 -15.69 -5.34 10.33
CA HIS A 125 -15.61 -6.22 11.48
C HIS A 125 -16.82 -7.16 11.56
N ARG A 126 -18.06 -6.66 11.47
CA ARG A 126 -19.25 -7.52 11.46
C ARG A 126 -19.23 -8.56 10.35
N ARG A 127 -18.79 -8.20 9.16
CA ARG A 127 -18.67 -9.12 8.03
C ARG A 127 -17.60 -10.19 8.25
N ARG A 128 -16.48 -9.83 8.87
CA ARG A 128 -15.43 -10.79 9.24
C ARG A 128 -15.92 -11.81 10.26
N GLU A 129 -16.58 -11.36 11.32
CA GLU A 129 -17.07 -12.26 12.38
C GLU A 129 -18.23 -13.15 11.89
N SER A 130 -19.11 -12.63 11.02
CA SER A 130 -20.22 -13.41 10.44
C SER A 130 -19.83 -14.25 9.22
N GLY A 131 -18.60 -14.14 8.71
CA GLY A 131 -18.19 -14.74 7.45
C GLY A 131 -18.97 -14.23 6.23
N ASN A 132 -19.67 -13.09 6.34
CA ASN A 132 -20.50 -12.54 5.28
C ASN A 132 -19.68 -11.64 4.34
N TYR A 133 -19.28 -12.19 3.19
CA TYR A 133 -18.54 -11.48 2.14
C TYR A 133 -19.32 -11.36 0.83
N ARG A 134 -20.63 -11.65 0.80
CA ARG A 134 -21.43 -11.73 -0.43
C ARG A 134 -22.57 -10.71 -0.48
N GLU A 135 -22.47 -9.59 0.23
CA GLU A 135 -23.53 -8.56 0.24
C GLU A 135 -23.77 -7.95 -1.15
N ILE A 136 -22.74 -7.93 -1.99
CA ILE A 136 -22.85 -7.40 -3.36
C ILE A 136 -23.57 -8.38 -4.28
N LEU A 137 -23.59 -9.68 -3.98
CA LEU A 137 -24.30 -10.72 -4.74
C LEU A 137 -25.78 -10.76 -4.33
N ASN A 138 -26.64 -10.07 -5.09
CA ASN A 138 -28.06 -9.98 -4.83
C ASN A 138 -28.87 -10.07 -6.14
N LYS A 139 -30.21 -10.01 -6.05
CA LYS A 139 -31.11 -10.16 -7.21
C LYS A 139 -30.82 -9.17 -8.35
N THR A 140 -30.27 -7.99 -8.03
CA THR A 140 -30.00 -6.94 -9.03
C THR A 140 -28.62 -7.05 -9.68
N THR A 141 -27.68 -7.77 -9.07
CA THR A 141 -26.30 -7.92 -9.54
C THR A 141 -25.99 -9.31 -10.10
N ARG A 142 -26.72 -10.34 -9.65
CA ARG A 142 -26.56 -11.72 -10.10
C ARG A 142 -26.66 -11.83 -11.62
N GLY A 143 -25.77 -12.61 -12.23
CA GLY A 143 -25.72 -12.83 -13.68
C GLY A 143 -25.08 -11.68 -14.47
N LYS A 144 -24.86 -10.51 -13.87
CA LYS A 144 -24.17 -9.39 -14.56
C LYS A 144 -22.64 -9.58 -14.61
N ARG A 145 -22.08 -10.36 -13.68
CA ARG A 145 -20.65 -10.66 -13.53
C ARG A 145 -20.47 -12.02 -12.83
N PRO A 146 -19.29 -12.67 -12.97
CA PRO A 146 -18.95 -13.83 -12.15
C PRO A 146 -19.07 -13.52 -10.66
N ASP A 147 -19.57 -14.47 -9.88
CA ASP A 147 -19.83 -14.33 -8.43
C ASP A 147 -18.59 -13.84 -7.65
N TYR A 148 -17.39 -14.20 -8.09
CA TYR A 148 -16.13 -13.72 -7.53
C TYR A 148 -16.06 -12.18 -7.42
N TYR A 149 -16.48 -11.47 -8.48
CA TYR A 149 -16.46 -10.00 -8.51
C TYR A 149 -17.65 -9.36 -7.77
N LEU A 150 -18.59 -10.17 -7.28
CA LEU A 150 -19.73 -9.76 -6.46
C LEU A 150 -19.49 -10.08 -4.97
N GLN A 151 -18.23 -10.27 -4.59
CA GLN A 151 -17.81 -10.35 -3.19
C GLN A 151 -17.41 -8.98 -2.64
N ASN A 152 -17.56 -8.80 -1.33
CA ASN A 152 -16.90 -7.77 -0.56
C ASN A 152 -15.39 -8.07 -0.50
N PHE A 153 -14.62 -7.53 -1.45
CA PHE A 153 -13.16 -7.68 -1.49
C PHE A 153 -12.52 -7.22 -0.16
N HIS A 154 -11.77 -8.07 0.54
CA HIS A 154 -11.28 -7.82 1.91
C HIS A 154 -12.36 -7.37 2.92
N PHE A 155 -13.61 -7.82 2.75
CA PHE A 155 -14.77 -7.45 3.57
C PHE A 155 -15.19 -5.97 3.51
N GLN A 156 -14.62 -5.17 2.60
CA GLN A 156 -14.95 -3.75 2.49
C GLN A 156 -16.30 -3.50 1.83
N SER A 157 -16.95 -2.38 2.16
CA SER A 157 -18.24 -2.01 1.54
C SER A 157 -18.12 -1.74 0.03
N GLY A 158 -19.14 -2.08 -0.75
CA GLY A 158 -19.15 -1.81 -2.20
C GLY A 158 -18.31 -2.77 -3.06
N GLY A 159 -17.60 -3.73 -2.47
CA GLY A 159 -16.89 -4.81 -3.18
C GLY A 159 -15.91 -4.33 -4.25
N TRP A 160 -15.63 -5.17 -5.24
CA TRP A 160 -14.56 -4.94 -6.22
C TRP A 160 -14.68 -3.66 -7.06
N MET A 161 -15.89 -3.16 -7.30
CA MET A 161 -16.17 -2.41 -8.54
C MET A 161 -16.66 -0.97 -8.29
N THR A 162 -16.63 -0.51 -7.05
CA THR A 162 -17.06 0.85 -6.71
C THR A 162 -15.86 1.77 -6.49
N PRO A 163 -15.92 3.04 -6.95
CA PRO A 163 -14.86 4.01 -6.68
C PRO A 163 -14.56 4.19 -5.19
N GLY A 164 -15.61 4.19 -4.36
CA GLY A 164 -15.45 4.30 -2.91
C GLY A 164 -14.79 3.07 -2.27
N SER A 165 -14.86 1.89 -2.88
CA SER A 165 -14.09 0.73 -2.44
C SER A 165 -12.62 0.86 -2.83
N ALA A 166 -12.31 1.34 -4.04
CA ALA A 166 -10.92 1.57 -4.44
C ALA A 166 -10.21 2.54 -3.49
N GLN A 167 -10.87 3.65 -3.13
CA GLN A 167 -10.32 4.62 -2.17
C GLN A 167 -10.07 4.02 -0.77
N ARG A 168 -10.96 3.12 -0.29
CA ARG A 168 -10.77 2.42 0.98
C ARG A 168 -9.67 1.38 0.90
N TYR A 169 -9.51 0.72 -0.24
CA TYR A 169 -8.46 -0.26 -0.46
C TYR A 169 -7.07 0.39 -0.42
N ASP A 170 -6.89 1.55 -1.06
CA ASP A 170 -5.62 2.29 -1.04
C ASP A 170 -5.15 2.55 0.40
N VAL A 171 -6.04 3.05 1.26
CA VAL A 171 -5.73 3.29 2.67
C VAL A 171 -5.47 1.98 3.42
N GLN A 172 -6.27 0.93 3.21
CA GLN A 172 -6.08 -0.36 3.86
C GLN A 172 -4.69 -0.95 3.60
N VAL A 173 -4.21 -0.88 2.36
CA VAL A 173 -2.88 -1.37 1.98
C VAL A 173 -1.80 -0.57 2.69
N GLU A 174 -1.90 0.76 2.67
CA GLU A 174 -0.91 1.60 3.36
C GLU A 174 -0.93 1.40 4.88
N VAL A 175 -2.10 1.21 5.51
CA VAL A 175 -2.20 0.89 6.95
C VAL A 175 -1.57 -0.47 7.26
N LEU A 176 -1.82 -1.49 6.43
CA LEU A 176 -1.24 -2.83 6.60
C LEU A 176 0.29 -2.78 6.55
N PHE A 177 0.85 -2.03 5.60
CA PHE A 177 2.29 -1.87 5.42
C PHE A 177 2.89 -0.64 6.11
N ARG A 178 2.15 0.02 7.01
CA ARG A 178 2.60 1.19 7.78
C ARG A 178 3.19 2.31 6.91
N GLY A 179 2.58 2.56 5.75
CA GLY A 179 3.02 3.59 4.80
C GLY A 179 4.23 3.22 3.95
N THR A 180 4.67 1.95 3.97
CA THR A 180 5.81 1.48 3.18
C THR A 180 5.41 0.83 1.86
N ALA A 181 4.11 0.64 1.58
CA ALA A 181 3.67 -0.06 0.37
C ALA A 181 4.10 0.66 -0.91
N ASN A 182 4.24 1.98 -0.86
CA ASN A 182 4.76 2.78 -1.97
C ASN A 182 6.23 2.43 -2.30
N ALA A 183 7.11 2.36 -1.29
CA ALA A 183 8.49 1.93 -1.44
C ALA A 183 8.60 0.47 -1.88
N ILE A 184 7.72 -0.42 -1.38
CA ILE A 184 7.62 -1.81 -1.85
C ILE A 184 7.31 -1.86 -3.35
N ARG A 185 6.29 -1.11 -3.81
CA ARG A 185 5.90 -1.08 -5.23
C ARG A 185 7.04 -0.61 -6.13
N ARG A 186 7.81 0.38 -5.67
CA ARG A 186 8.98 0.89 -6.40
C ARG A 186 10.06 -0.17 -6.58
N GLN A 187 10.17 -1.16 -5.69
CA GLN A 187 11.14 -2.26 -5.88
C GLN A 187 10.66 -3.32 -6.88
N ALA A 188 9.37 -3.37 -7.20
CA ALA A 188 8.80 -4.41 -8.04
C ALA A 188 8.97 -4.14 -9.55
N LEU A 189 9.02 -2.87 -9.96
CA LEU A 189 9.14 -2.46 -11.36
C LEU A 189 10.20 -1.35 -11.47
N VAL A 190 11.33 -1.66 -12.11
CA VAL A 190 12.29 -0.63 -12.55
C VAL A 190 11.59 0.24 -13.60
N PRO A 191 11.71 1.58 -13.58
CA PRO A 191 11.06 2.43 -14.57
C PRO A 191 11.67 2.09 -15.93
N LEU A 192 10.80 1.90 -16.92
CA LEU A 192 11.20 1.69 -18.32
C LEU A 192 11.65 2.99 -18.96
#